data_AF-A0A1Z8UTF4-F1
#
_entry.id   AF-A0A1Z8UTF4-F1
#
_cell.length_a   1.000
_cell.length_b   1.000
_cell.length_c   1.000
_cell.angle_alpha   90.00
_cell.angle_beta   90.00
_cell.angle_gamma   90.00
#
_symmetry.space_group_name_H-M   'P 1'
#
loop_
_entity.id
_entity.type
_entity.pdbx_description
1 polymer ?
#
loop_
_entity_poly.entity_id
_entity_poly.type
_entity_poly.pdbx_seq_one_letter_code
_entity_poly.pdbx_strand_id
1 'polypeptide(L)'
;MADRNAPASFTFEEWRVEFNELATDVGDIANLPSTVNGTAVTDVIEAIQQLESGLSSVLFPTVIDFDDSTGVASERIKFGTDDDLQIYHDGTHSYVDHNGTGDLLISGNNDVDITATTDIGIVGGGNVLMNGATGVDVQFNGTTRFSSTNTGLGVNGDIVDSSGGMTGSLTFPAIGGNIATEGFGIALAVALG
;
A
#
# COMPACT_ATOMS: atom_id res chain seq x y z
N MET A 1 -16.88 -12.64 62.77
CA MET A 1 -15.62 -13.20 62.22
C MET A 1 -15.13 -14.20 63.25
N ALA A 2 -15.32 -15.49 63.00
CA ALA A 2 -14.78 -16.51 63.90
C ALA A 2 -13.25 -16.41 63.82
N ASP A 3 -12.63 -16.22 64.98
CA ASP A 3 -11.18 -16.23 65.13
C ASP A 3 -10.66 -17.58 64.60
N ARG A 4 -9.77 -17.52 63.61
CA ARG A 4 -9.13 -18.71 63.04
C ARG A 4 -8.32 -19.31 64.17
N ASN A 5 -8.56 -20.58 64.51
CA ASN A 5 -7.72 -21.36 65.42
C ASN A 5 -6.24 -21.29 64.97
N ALA A 6 -5.50 -20.28 65.45
CA ALA A 6 -4.06 -20.27 65.36
C ALA A 6 -3.57 -21.29 66.41
N PRO A 7 -2.95 -22.41 66.01
CA PRO A 7 -2.48 -23.39 66.97
C PRO A 7 -1.43 -22.76 67.89
N ALA A 8 -1.43 -23.18 69.15
CA ALA A 8 -0.65 -22.54 70.23
C ALA A 8 0.87 -22.59 70.02
N SER A 9 1.36 -23.43 69.11
CA SER A 9 2.75 -23.43 68.65
C SER A 9 2.87 -24.23 67.36
N PHE A 10 3.65 -23.69 66.42
CA PHE A 10 4.17 -24.42 65.26
C PHE A 10 5.68 -24.59 65.44
N THR A 11 6.20 -25.74 65.05
CA THR A 11 7.63 -25.93 64.83
C THR A 11 8.09 -25.08 63.64
N PHE A 12 9.40 -24.82 63.54
CA PHE A 12 9.95 -24.07 62.41
C PHE A 12 9.62 -24.72 61.05
N GLU A 13 9.54 -26.06 61.03
CA GLU A 13 9.16 -26.83 59.85
C GLU A 13 7.68 -26.72 59.52
N GLU A 14 6.80 -26.71 60.53
CA GLU A 14 5.37 -26.47 60.32
C GLU A 14 5.09 -25.02 59.89
N TRP A 15 5.79 -24.03 60.45
CA TRP A 15 5.75 -22.64 59.97
C TRP A 15 6.21 -22.52 58.53
N ARG A 16 7.32 -23.20 58.18
CA ARG A 16 7.85 -23.20 56.81
C ARG A 16 6.84 -23.81 55.84
N VAL A 17 6.21 -24.93 56.21
CA VAL A 17 5.21 -25.60 55.38
C VAL A 17 3.95 -24.75 55.26
N GLU A 18 3.38 -24.28 56.35
CA GLU A 18 2.13 -23.50 56.32
C GLU A 18 2.29 -22.16 55.58
N PHE A 19 3.42 -21.47 55.79
CA PHE A 19 3.72 -20.21 55.10
C PHE A 19 4.10 -20.42 53.63
N ASN A 20 4.80 -21.51 53.27
CA ASN A 20 5.13 -21.81 51.87
C ASN A 20 3.97 -22.45 51.09
N GLU A 21 3.02 -23.11 51.75
CA GLU A 21 1.76 -23.56 51.12
C GLU A 21 0.85 -22.35 50.80
N LEU A 22 0.87 -21.31 51.64
CA LEU A 22 0.22 -20.02 51.40
C LEU A 22 0.97 -19.13 50.40
N ALA A 23 2.26 -19.39 50.17
CA ALA A 23 3.06 -18.82 49.10
C ALA A 23 3.15 -19.79 47.91
N THR A 24 2.08 -20.54 47.64
CA THR A 24 1.81 -21.13 46.33
C THR A 24 1.78 -20.01 45.31
N ASP A 25 2.99 -19.75 44.83
CA ASP A 25 3.36 -19.20 43.54
C ASP A 25 2.22 -18.50 42.83
N VAL A 26 2.29 -17.17 42.78
CA VAL A 26 1.43 -16.25 42.02
C VAL A 26 1.47 -16.48 40.49
N GLY A 27 1.77 -17.71 40.06
CA GLY A 27 1.79 -18.21 38.70
C GLY A 27 1.38 -19.69 38.55
N ASP A 28 1.00 -20.41 39.62
CA ASP A 28 0.49 -21.78 39.48
C ASP A 28 -1.01 -21.76 39.16
N ILE A 29 -1.33 -22.06 37.91
CA ILE A 29 -2.68 -22.10 37.34
C ILE A 29 -3.64 -23.00 38.15
N ALA A 30 -3.10 -23.98 38.89
CA ALA A 30 -3.85 -24.90 39.74
C ALA A 30 -4.41 -24.26 41.02
N ASN A 31 -3.91 -23.09 41.44
CA ASN A 31 -4.26 -22.43 42.71
C ASN A 31 -5.01 -21.10 42.53
N LEU A 32 -5.47 -20.78 41.33
CA LEU A 32 -6.30 -19.59 41.10
C LEU A 32 -7.70 -19.76 41.74
N PRO A 33 -8.31 -18.68 42.27
CA PRO A 33 -9.66 -18.74 42.83
C PRO A 33 -10.65 -19.18 41.75
N SER A 34 -11.74 -19.87 42.11
CA SER A 34 -12.71 -20.34 41.10
C SER A 34 -13.39 -19.19 40.33
N THR A 35 -13.34 -17.96 40.86
CA THR A 35 -13.80 -16.75 40.18
C THR A 35 -12.93 -15.53 40.49
N VAL A 36 -12.86 -14.57 39.56
CA VAL A 36 -12.36 -13.20 39.78
C VAL A 36 -13.46 -12.24 39.36
N ASN A 37 -13.92 -11.38 40.28
CA ASN A 37 -15.02 -10.43 40.05
C ASN A 37 -16.31 -11.06 39.50
N GLY A 38 -16.60 -12.31 39.87
CA GLY A 38 -17.80 -13.04 39.44
C GLY A 38 -17.67 -13.80 38.11
N THR A 39 -16.51 -13.72 37.45
CA THR A 39 -16.20 -14.50 36.24
C THR A 39 -15.37 -15.72 36.63
N ALA A 40 -15.70 -16.91 36.12
CA ALA A 40 -14.92 -18.11 36.41
C ALA A 40 -13.49 -17.97 35.87
N VAL A 41 -12.50 -18.38 36.66
CA VAL A 41 -11.10 -18.23 36.23
C VAL A 41 -10.74 -19.19 35.09
N THR A 42 -11.45 -20.31 34.96
CA THR A 42 -11.40 -21.15 33.75
C THR A 42 -11.69 -20.35 32.49
N ASP A 43 -12.70 -19.48 32.54
CA ASP A 43 -13.10 -18.66 31.39
C ASP A 43 -12.06 -17.58 31.08
N VAL A 44 -11.39 -17.06 32.12
CA VAL A 44 -10.29 -16.08 31.97
C VAL A 44 -9.06 -16.73 31.35
N ILE A 45 -8.69 -17.92 31.79
CA ILE A 45 -7.54 -18.68 31.27
C ILE A 45 -7.82 -19.12 29.83
N GLU A 46 -9.01 -19.64 29.55
CA GLU A 46 -9.44 -20.01 28.20
C GLU A 46 -9.49 -18.79 27.27
N ALA A 47 -9.95 -17.63 27.76
CA ALA A 47 -9.94 -16.40 26.98
C ALA A 47 -8.52 -15.92 26.65
N ILE A 48 -7.58 -16.02 27.58
CA ILE A 48 -6.17 -15.70 27.34
C ILE A 48 -5.58 -16.68 26.31
N GLN A 49 -5.81 -17.98 26.45
CA GLN A 49 -5.34 -18.98 25.49
C GLN A 49 -5.93 -18.79 24.09
N GLN A 50 -7.21 -18.45 23.98
CA GLN A 50 -7.85 -18.15 22.69
C GLN A 50 -7.29 -16.86 22.08
N LEU A 51 -7.04 -15.84 22.89
CA LEU A 51 -6.40 -14.61 22.45
C LEU A 51 -4.97 -14.88 21.98
N GLU A 52 -4.18 -15.63 22.75
CA GLU A 52 -2.83 -16.05 22.36
C GLU A 52 -2.84 -16.89 21.09
N SER A 53 -3.80 -17.80 20.92
CA SER A 53 -3.94 -18.61 19.71
C SER A 53 -4.30 -17.76 18.50
N GLY A 54 -5.23 -16.81 18.64
CA GLY A 54 -5.62 -15.90 17.54
C GLY A 54 -4.55 -14.86 17.22
N LEU A 55 -3.82 -14.42 18.23
CA LEU A 55 -2.67 -13.53 18.06
C LEU A 55 -1.51 -14.26 17.41
N SER A 56 -1.23 -15.51 17.81
CA SER A 56 -0.17 -16.35 17.24
C SER A 56 -0.42 -16.70 15.76
N SER A 57 -1.69 -16.82 15.34
CA SER A 57 -2.03 -17.04 13.93
C SER A 57 -1.87 -15.81 13.04
N VAL A 58 -1.81 -14.60 13.60
CA VAL A 58 -1.76 -13.34 12.82
C VAL A 58 -0.49 -12.52 13.11
N LEU A 59 0.16 -12.72 14.25
CA LEU A 59 1.38 -12.05 14.69
C LEU A 59 2.50 -13.07 14.91
N PHE A 60 3.24 -13.37 13.86
CA PHE A 60 4.62 -13.85 14.04
C PHE A 60 5.45 -12.72 14.69
N PRO A 61 6.53 -13.01 15.43
CA PRO A 61 7.11 -12.10 16.43
C PRO A 61 7.46 -10.66 15.97
N THR A 62 7.44 -10.37 14.67
CA THR A 62 7.66 -9.02 14.11
C THR A 62 6.76 -8.64 12.94
N VAL A 63 5.79 -9.46 12.52
CA VAL A 63 4.97 -9.19 11.32
C VAL A 63 3.50 -9.53 11.53
N ILE A 64 2.62 -8.76 10.90
CA ILE A 64 1.23 -9.13 10.69
C ILE A 64 1.21 -10.02 9.43
N ASP A 65 0.86 -11.29 9.59
CA ASP A 65 0.79 -12.27 8.51
C ASP A 65 -0.66 -12.78 8.41
N PHE A 66 -1.26 -12.61 7.24
CA PHE A 66 -2.60 -13.09 6.94
C PHE A 66 -2.50 -14.15 5.84
N ASP A 67 -3.28 -15.22 5.95
CA ASP A 67 -3.47 -16.18 4.86
C ASP A 67 -4.17 -15.50 3.66
N ASP A 68 -4.34 -16.25 2.57
CA ASP A 68 -5.03 -15.74 1.38
C ASP A 68 -6.49 -15.38 1.67
N SER A 69 -6.91 -14.19 1.20
CA SER A 69 -8.28 -13.75 1.27
C SER A 69 -9.18 -14.64 0.42
N THR A 70 -10.06 -15.38 1.09
CA THR A 70 -11.09 -16.20 0.45
C THR A 70 -12.37 -15.42 0.11
N GLY A 71 -12.44 -14.14 0.50
CA GLY A 71 -13.58 -13.27 0.23
C GLY A 71 -13.47 -11.90 0.88
N VAL A 72 -14.44 -11.02 0.61
CA VAL A 72 -14.39 -9.62 1.07
C VAL A 72 -14.33 -9.47 2.59
N ALA A 73 -14.76 -10.46 3.37
CA ALA A 73 -14.80 -10.39 4.83
C ALA A 73 -13.61 -11.09 5.53
N SER A 74 -12.62 -11.57 4.78
CA SER A 74 -11.63 -12.53 5.27
C SER A 74 -10.21 -12.11 4.84
N GLU A 75 -9.27 -12.08 5.79
CA GLU A 75 -7.83 -11.86 5.55
C GLU A 75 -7.49 -10.63 4.68
N ARG A 76 -8.09 -9.47 5.01
CA ARG A 76 -7.80 -8.18 4.35
C ARG A 76 -7.49 -7.10 5.38
N ILE A 77 -6.56 -6.22 5.06
CA ILE A 77 -6.40 -4.94 5.76
C ILE A 77 -7.33 -3.94 5.08
N LYS A 78 -8.22 -3.32 5.86
CA LYS A 78 -9.27 -2.43 5.34
C LYS A 78 -9.22 -1.07 6.01
N PHE A 79 -9.41 -0.02 5.23
CA PHE A 79 -9.49 1.35 5.71
C PHE A 79 -10.64 2.10 5.03
N GLY A 80 -11.14 3.13 5.70
CA GLY A 80 -12.23 3.97 5.19
C GLY A 80 -13.61 3.50 5.63
N THR A 81 -14.63 4.25 5.24
CA THR A 81 -16.03 3.83 5.41
C THR A 81 -16.31 2.78 4.34
N ASP A 82 -17.13 1.76 4.64
CA ASP A 82 -17.47 0.71 3.68
C ASP A 82 -16.28 -0.07 3.07
N ASP A 83 -15.11 -0.04 3.74
CA ASP A 83 -13.88 -0.71 3.30
C ASP A 83 -13.35 -0.20 1.95
N ASP A 84 -13.35 1.13 1.76
CA ASP A 84 -12.88 1.83 0.55
C ASP A 84 -11.50 1.38 0.05
N LEU A 85 -10.52 1.26 0.96
CA LEU A 85 -9.17 0.79 0.66
C LEU A 85 -8.98 -0.60 1.24
N GLN A 86 -8.55 -1.54 0.40
CA GLN A 86 -8.31 -2.92 0.77
C GLN A 86 -6.91 -3.34 0.35
N ILE A 87 -6.19 -3.98 1.25
CA ILE A 87 -4.88 -4.58 0.97
C ILE A 87 -4.99 -6.07 1.30
N TYR A 88 -4.82 -6.92 0.29
CA TYR A 88 -5.02 -8.35 0.42
C TYR A 88 -4.32 -9.14 -0.68
N HIS A 89 -4.20 -10.45 -0.46
CA HIS A 89 -3.81 -11.44 -1.46
C HIS A 89 -4.99 -12.37 -1.73
N ASP A 90 -5.28 -12.73 -2.99
CA ASP A 90 -6.42 -13.59 -3.36
C ASP A 90 -6.04 -15.05 -3.67
N GLY A 91 -4.83 -15.43 -3.29
CA GLY A 91 -4.20 -16.70 -3.63
C GLY A 91 -3.44 -16.70 -4.96
N THR A 92 -3.61 -15.66 -5.79
CA THR A 92 -2.86 -15.49 -7.05
C THR A 92 -2.19 -14.13 -7.18
N HIS A 93 -2.85 -13.05 -6.75
CA HIS A 93 -2.38 -11.68 -6.90
C HIS A 93 -2.51 -10.90 -5.59
N SER A 94 -1.60 -9.94 -5.41
CA SER A 94 -1.66 -8.97 -4.33
C SER A 94 -2.29 -7.67 -4.83
N TYR A 95 -3.10 -7.05 -3.98
CA TYR A 95 -3.83 -5.85 -4.30
C TYR A 95 -3.60 -4.76 -3.27
N VAL A 96 -3.45 -3.53 -3.77
CA VAL A 96 -3.78 -2.30 -3.06
C VAL A 96 -4.97 -1.73 -3.81
N ASP A 97 -6.16 -2.12 -3.39
CA ASP A 97 -7.40 -1.92 -4.14
C ASP A 97 -8.21 -0.78 -3.54
N HIS A 98 -8.56 0.19 -4.38
CA HIS A 98 -9.42 1.30 -4.01
C HIS A 98 -10.76 1.14 -4.74
N ASN A 99 -11.75 0.63 -4.02
CA ASN A 99 -13.12 0.40 -4.52
C ASN A 99 -14.10 1.48 -4.04
N GLY A 100 -13.61 2.43 -3.24
CA GLY A 100 -14.37 3.57 -2.75
C GLY A 100 -14.51 4.69 -3.77
N THR A 101 -14.90 5.86 -3.27
CA THR A 101 -14.90 7.09 -4.08
C THR A 101 -13.54 7.79 -4.03
N GLY A 102 -13.03 8.26 -5.17
CA GLY A 102 -11.80 9.06 -5.26
C GLY A 102 -10.68 8.37 -6.04
N ASP A 103 -9.45 8.82 -5.79
CA ASP A 103 -8.22 8.27 -6.39
C ASP A 103 -7.35 7.62 -5.30
N LEU A 104 -6.69 6.52 -5.65
CA LEU A 104 -5.58 5.99 -4.83
C LEU A 104 -4.34 6.87 -5.04
N LEU A 105 -3.98 7.64 -4.01
CA LEU A 105 -2.79 8.49 -4.04
C LEU A 105 -1.60 7.79 -3.39
N ILE A 106 -0.50 7.63 -4.14
CA ILE A 106 0.80 7.14 -3.64
C ILE A 106 1.77 8.32 -3.70
N SER A 107 2.14 8.86 -2.53
CA SER A 107 2.95 10.08 -2.41
C SER A 107 4.04 10.00 -1.35
N GLY A 108 5.16 10.68 -1.57
CA GLY A 108 6.29 10.78 -0.63
C GLY A 108 6.87 12.20 -0.60
N ASN A 109 7.67 12.50 0.43
CA ASN A 109 8.33 13.81 0.58
C ASN A 109 9.59 13.97 -0.31
N ASN A 110 10.04 12.88 -0.93
CA ASN A 110 11.18 12.79 -1.84
C ASN A 110 10.72 11.99 -3.07
N ASP A 111 11.53 11.06 -3.56
CA ASP A 111 11.20 10.24 -4.70
C ASP A 111 10.16 9.16 -4.32
N VAL A 112 9.18 8.97 -5.20
CA VAL A 112 8.22 7.86 -5.14
C VAL A 112 8.59 6.90 -6.26
N ASP A 113 9.40 5.90 -5.92
CA ASP A 113 9.87 4.91 -6.87
C ASP A 113 8.85 3.76 -6.97
N ILE A 114 8.07 3.75 -8.04
CA ILE A 114 7.27 2.59 -8.44
C ILE A 114 8.13 1.78 -9.40
N THR A 115 8.55 0.59 -8.97
CA THR A 115 9.43 -0.28 -9.74
C THR A 115 8.82 -1.68 -9.86
N ALA A 116 8.99 -2.29 -11.02
CA ALA A 116 8.63 -3.68 -11.27
C ALA A 116 9.83 -4.37 -11.93
N THR A 117 10.00 -5.68 -11.68
CA THR A 117 11.06 -6.48 -12.34
C THR A 117 10.77 -6.68 -13.83
N THR A 118 9.50 -6.55 -14.23
CA THR A 118 9.05 -6.66 -15.63
C THR A 118 8.40 -5.36 -16.10
N ASP A 119 7.13 -5.13 -15.80
CA ASP A 119 6.33 -4.05 -16.41
C ASP A 119 5.53 -3.28 -15.36
N ILE A 120 5.38 -1.97 -15.61
CA ILE A 120 4.39 -1.11 -14.92
C ILE A 120 3.29 -0.81 -15.93
N GLY A 121 2.16 -1.49 -15.77
CA GLY A 121 0.99 -1.32 -16.62
C GLY A 121 0.06 -0.22 -16.12
N ILE A 122 -0.38 0.66 -17.01
CA ILE A 122 -1.52 1.56 -16.76
C ILE A 122 -2.62 1.12 -17.71
N VAL A 123 -3.53 0.33 -17.15
CA VAL A 123 -4.59 -0.39 -17.85
C VAL A 123 -5.89 0.36 -17.60
N GLY A 124 -6.59 0.77 -18.66
CA GLY A 124 -7.79 1.61 -18.57
C GLY A 124 -7.58 3.00 -19.20
N GLY A 125 -7.74 3.08 -20.52
CA GLY A 125 -8.08 4.30 -21.27
C GLY A 125 -7.07 5.45 -21.39
N GLY A 126 -6.11 5.65 -20.49
CA GLY A 126 -5.15 6.74 -20.62
C GLY A 126 -3.97 6.65 -19.65
N ASN A 127 -2.76 6.55 -20.21
CA ASN A 127 -1.50 6.53 -19.46
C ASN A 127 -0.68 7.80 -19.75
N VAL A 128 -0.25 8.50 -18.69
CA VAL A 128 0.67 9.64 -18.72
C VAL A 128 1.98 9.21 -18.06
N LEU A 129 3.06 9.12 -18.86
CA LEU A 129 4.39 8.77 -18.38
C LEU A 129 5.21 10.04 -18.14
N MET A 130 5.52 10.37 -16.88
CA MET A 130 6.47 11.43 -16.52
C MET A 130 7.78 10.77 -16.08
N ASN A 131 8.84 10.85 -16.89
CA ASN A 131 10.17 10.32 -16.53
C ASN A 131 11.15 11.48 -16.22
N GLY A 132 11.72 11.44 -15.03
CA GLY A 132 12.55 12.51 -14.45
C GLY A 132 13.98 12.64 -14.99
N ALA A 133 14.45 11.77 -15.90
CA ALA A 133 15.87 11.78 -16.32
C ALA A 133 16.15 11.76 -17.85
N THR A 134 15.24 11.31 -18.71
CA THR A 134 15.49 11.24 -20.18
C THR A 134 14.42 11.87 -21.06
N GLY A 135 13.33 12.37 -20.46
CA GLY A 135 12.21 13.00 -21.16
C GLY A 135 10.85 12.44 -20.74
N VAL A 136 9.77 12.93 -21.34
CA VAL A 136 8.36 12.59 -21.06
C VAL A 136 7.76 11.99 -22.32
N ASP A 137 7.26 10.76 -22.22
CA ASP A 137 6.58 10.05 -23.31
C ASP A 137 5.09 9.90 -22.99
N VAL A 138 4.22 10.48 -23.80
CA VAL A 138 2.76 10.33 -23.65
C VAL A 138 2.25 9.39 -24.74
N GLN A 139 1.50 8.37 -24.32
CA GLN A 139 0.96 7.35 -25.20
C GLN A 139 -0.57 7.38 -25.21
N PHE A 140 -1.16 7.10 -26.37
CA PHE A 140 -2.60 6.85 -26.50
C PHE A 140 -2.81 5.49 -27.16
N ASN A 141 -3.58 4.61 -26.52
CA ASN A 141 -3.92 3.27 -27.02
C ASN A 141 -2.70 2.48 -27.55
N GLY A 142 -1.56 2.58 -26.86
CA GLY A 142 -0.31 1.89 -27.19
C GLY A 142 0.60 2.57 -28.22
N THR A 143 0.31 3.80 -28.67
CA THR A 143 1.22 4.56 -29.53
C THR A 143 1.74 5.80 -28.82
N THR A 144 3.07 5.96 -28.71
CA THR A 144 3.69 7.23 -28.30
C THR A 144 3.28 8.34 -29.26
N ARG A 145 2.57 9.32 -28.74
CA ARG A 145 2.09 10.49 -29.48
C ARG A 145 3.01 11.68 -29.28
N PHE A 146 3.68 11.73 -28.13
CA PHE A 146 4.53 12.83 -27.69
C PHE A 146 5.75 12.22 -26.98
N SER A 147 6.95 12.68 -27.31
CA SER A 147 8.19 12.34 -26.62
C SER A 147 9.03 13.59 -26.39
N SER A 148 9.71 13.69 -25.26
CA SER A 148 10.79 14.67 -25.10
C SER A 148 12.15 14.00 -25.03
N THR A 149 13.17 14.71 -25.50
CA THR A 149 14.57 14.32 -25.45
C THR A 149 15.38 15.42 -24.77
N ASN A 150 16.66 15.17 -24.49
CA ASN A 150 17.57 16.23 -24.01
C ASN A 150 17.87 17.32 -25.05
N THR A 151 17.36 17.20 -26.28
CA THR A 151 17.55 18.15 -27.39
C THR A 151 16.25 18.75 -27.94
N GLY A 152 15.06 18.28 -27.52
CA GLY A 152 13.80 18.83 -27.99
C GLY A 152 12.58 17.92 -27.82
N LEU A 153 11.59 18.11 -28.69
CA LEU A 153 10.29 17.43 -28.67
C LEU A 153 10.04 16.66 -29.97
N GLY A 154 9.57 15.41 -29.85
CA GLY A 154 9.04 14.60 -30.94
C GLY A 154 7.52 14.46 -30.88
N VAL A 155 6.85 14.58 -32.03
CA VAL A 155 5.42 14.27 -32.19
C VAL A 155 5.29 13.23 -33.29
N ASN A 156 4.55 12.16 -33.01
CA ASN A 156 4.26 11.12 -33.97
C ASN A 156 2.81 11.25 -34.44
N GLY A 157 2.63 11.67 -35.69
CA GLY A 157 1.33 12.04 -36.27
C GLY A 157 1.16 13.55 -36.41
N ASP A 158 0.00 13.97 -36.90
CA ASP A 158 -0.25 15.38 -37.15
C ASP A 158 -0.26 16.17 -35.84
N ILE A 159 0.48 17.27 -35.84
CA ILE A 159 0.28 18.37 -34.90
C ILE A 159 -0.93 19.13 -35.43
N VAL A 160 -2.12 18.64 -35.12
CA VAL A 160 -3.37 19.29 -35.50
C VAL A 160 -3.63 20.42 -34.51
N ASP A 161 -3.43 21.66 -34.97
CA ASP A 161 -4.01 22.80 -34.31
C ASP A 161 -5.52 22.80 -34.60
N SER A 162 -6.30 22.40 -33.61
CA SER A 162 -7.76 22.34 -33.71
C SER A 162 -8.43 23.70 -33.93
N SER A 163 -7.68 24.82 -33.93
CA SER A 163 -8.16 26.17 -34.22
C SER A 163 -8.11 26.60 -35.70
N GLY A 164 -7.69 25.71 -36.61
CA GLY A 164 -7.80 25.95 -38.06
C GLY A 164 -6.57 26.57 -38.73
N GLY A 165 -5.43 26.62 -38.04
CA GLY A 165 -4.12 26.94 -38.59
C GLY A 165 -3.12 27.31 -37.50
N MET A 166 -1.84 26.94 -37.67
CA MET A 166 -0.79 27.35 -36.74
C MET A 166 -0.63 28.87 -36.78
N THR A 167 -1.10 29.61 -35.77
CA THR A 167 -1.03 31.09 -35.73
C THR A 167 0.34 31.64 -35.28
N GLY A 168 1.31 30.75 -35.02
CA GLY A 168 2.67 31.07 -34.60
C GLY A 168 3.69 31.02 -35.75
N SER A 169 4.82 31.71 -35.58
CA SER A 169 5.95 31.61 -36.51
C SER A 169 6.60 30.23 -36.39
N LEU A 170 6.56 29.44 -37.46
CA LEU A 170 7.37 28.24 -37.59
C LEU A 170 8.81 28.65 -37.95
N THR A 171 9.69 28.63 -36.96
CA THR A 171 11.11 28.97 -37.17
C THR A 171 11.88 27.73 -37.59
N PHE A 172 12.39 27.72 -38.81
CA PHE A 172 13.24 26.65 -39.33
C PHE A 172 14.70 26.84 -38.87
N PRO A 173 15.47 25.75 -38.69
CA PRO A 173 16.89 25.86 -38.37
C PRO A 173 17.64 26.58 -39.49
N ALA A 174 18.50 27.53 -39.12
CA ALA A 174 19.23 28.42 -40.05
C ALA A 174 20.18 27.70 -41.02
N ILE A 175 20.41 26.40 -40.82
CA ILE A 175 21.33 25.55 -41.59
C ILE A 175 20.63 24.72 -42.69
N GLY A 176 19.32 24.92 -42.91
CA GLY A 176 18.54 24.27 -43.98
C GLY A 176 17.82 22.99 -43.56
N GLY A 177 16.84 22.58 -44.38
CA GLY A 177 15.99 21.40 -44.24
C GLY A 177 14.96 21.31 -45.39
N ASN A 178 14.40 20.13 -45.66
CA ASN A 178 13.41 19.95 -46.72
C ASN A 178 12.01 20.33 -46.21
N ILE A 179 11.36 21.30 -46.87
CA ILE A 179 9.93 21.58 -46.68
C ILE A 179 9.19 20.94 -47.85
N ALA A 180 8.49 19.84 -47.59
CA ALA A 180 7.58 19.24 -48.58
C ALA A 180 6.24 19.97 -48.50
N THR A 181 6.02 20.97 -49.35
CA THR A 181 4.71 21.61 -49.50
C THR A 181 3.93 20.91 -50.60
N GLU A 182 3.17 19.88 -50.24
CA GLU A 182 2.15 19.35 -51.13
C GLU A 182 1.05 20.43 -51.29
N GLY A 183 0.97 21.08 -52.45
CA GLY A 183 -0.16 21.97 -52.79
C GLY A 183 0.05 23.49 -52.63
N PHE A 184 1.25 24.00 -52.31
CA PHE A 184 1.56 25.43 -52.33
C PHE A 184 2.72 25.77 -53.28
N GLY A 185 2.55 26.82 -54.08
CA GLY A 185 3.61 27.37 -54.92
C GLY A 185 4.55 28.23 -54.08
N ILE A 186 5.85 27.95 -54.13
CA ILE A 186 6.86 28.83 -53.55
C ILE A 186 7.03 30.05 -54.47
N ALA A 187 6.76 31.25 -53.97
CA ALA A 187 7.02 32.47 -54.72
C ALA A 187 8.46 32.92 -54.46
N LEU A 188 9.39 32.53 -55.33
CA LEU A 188 10.78 32.98 -55.27
C LEU A 188 10.95 34.23 -56.16
N ALA A 189 10.96 35.41 -55.55
CA ALA A 189 11.34 36.63 -56.26
C ALA A 189 12.86 36.74 -56.31
N VAL A 190 13.45 36.56 -57.50
CA VAL A 190 14.85 36.93 -57.74
C VAL A 190 14.86 38.34 -58.33
N ALA A 191 15.42 39.30 -57.58
CA ALA A 191 15.77 40.60 -58.12
C ALA A 191 17.07 40.47 -58.92
N LEU A 192 17.01 40.62 -60.24
CA LEU A 192 18.18 40.77 -61.10
C LEU A 192 18.50 42.26 -61.19
N GLY A 193 19.60 42.68 -60.56
CA GLY A 193 20.20 44.01 -60.65
C GLY A 193 21.72 43.89 -60.63
#